data_AF-A0A4Q9HRD7-F1
#
_entry.id   AF-A0A4Q9HRD7-F1
#
_cell.length_a   1.000
_cell.length_b   1.000
_cell.length_c   1.000
_cell.angle_alpha   90.00
_cell.angle_beta   90.00
_cell.angle_gamma   90.00
#
_symmetry.space_group_name_H-M   'P 1'
#
loop_
_entity.id
_entity.type
_entity.pdbx_description
1 polymer ?
#
loop_
_entity_poly.entity_id
_entity_poly.type
_entity_poly.pdbx_seq_one_letter_code
_entity_poly.pdbx_strand_id
1 'polypeptide(L)'
;MITILAIAAIAVWLVYYGQRPRTGAGASADARARQLRTLRVRLADALGIQTRRGQQAARYRAGAEGERRTAARLAPLSAEGWTILHDRALPTSRANVDHLAISPSGAVILPDTKRWSSRYRLRVVEGRLLHGTRDVTNRLRGIRHETATVSTVLGVHVTPLVIMDGAPIAGGELVLDGIRIVPADRACDVLRALGRIPGQRQPADLAQQAARLLPEYTRARR
;
A
#
# COMPACT_ATOMS: atom_id res chain seq x y z
N MET A 1 21.98 -12.83 39.18
CA MET A 1 22.34 -13.32 37.83
C MET A 1 21.15 -13.98 37.10
N ILE A 2 20.35 -14.82 37.76
CA ILE A 2 19.17 -15.51 37.20
C ILE A 2 18.07 -14.52 36.72
N THR A 3 17.87 -13.42 37.42
CA THR A 3 16.86 -12.39 37.08
C THR A 3 17.16 -11.62 35.78
N ILE A 4 18.44 -11.33 35.50
CA ILE A 4 18.84 -10.63 34.26
C ILE A 4 18.66 -11.55 33.04
N LEU A 5 18.97 -12.84 33.17
CA LEU A 5 18.74 -13.84 32.14
C LEU A 5 17.25 -14.05 31.86
N ALA A 6 16.41 -14.06 32.89
CA ALA A 6 14.96 -14.17 32.74
C ALA A 6 14.34 -12.94 32.03
N ILE A 7 14.77 -11.72 32.36
CA ILE A 7 14.33 -10.50 31.68
C ILE A 7 14.79 -10.48 30.23
N ALA A 8 16.03 -10.88 29.96
CA ALA A 8 16.54 -11.00 28.59
C ALA A 8 15.77 -12.06 27.80
N ALA A 9 15.45 -13.21 28.39
CA ALA A 9 14.65 -14.26 27.77
C ALA A 9 13.21 -13.83 27.51
N ILE A 10 12.57 -13.09 28.43
CA ILE A 10 11.23 -12.52 28.25
C ILE A 10 11.24 -11.40 27.19
N ALA A 11 12.26 -10.55 27.17
CA ALA A 11 12.42 -9.52 26.14
C ALA A 11 12.63 -10.16 24.76
N VAL A 12 13.48 -11.19 24.67
CA VAL A 12 13.65 -11.99 23.46
C VAL A 12 12.34 -12.68 23.08
N TRP A 13 11.61 -13.25 24.03
CA TRP A 13 10.32 -13.91 23.78
C TRP A 13 9.23 -12.92 23.34
N LEU A 14 9.09 -11.75 23.94
CA LEU A 14 8.17 -10.70 23.51
C LEU A 14 8.54 -10.14 22.14
N VAL A 15 9.84 -10.00 21.85
CA VAL A 15 10.35 -9.52 20.56
C VAL A 15 10.20 -10.56 19.45
N TYR A 16 10.24 -11.86 19.77
CA TYR A 16 10.32 -12.95 18.79
C TYR A 16 9.02 -13.78 18.67
N TYR A 17 8.33 -14.03 19.78
CA TYR A 17 7.14 -14.88 19.88
C TYR A 17 5.86 -14.10 20.25
N GLY A 18 5.98 -12.93 20.88
CA GLY A 18 4.82 -12.16 21.39
C GLY A 18 4.02 -11.38 20.35
N GLN A 19 4.49 -11.27 19.10
CA GLN A 19 3.80 -10.44 18.09
C GLN A 19 2.91 -11.29 17.19
N ARG A 20 1.60 -11.26 17.46
CA ARG A 20 0.58 -11.86 16.59
C ARG A 20 0.73 -11.33 15.16
N PRO A 21 0.61 -12.18 14.12
CA PRO A 21 0.55 -11.74 12.74
C PRO A 21 -0.52 -10.64 12.60
N ARG A 22 -0.10 -9.44 12.19
CA ARG A 22 -1.04 -8.35 11.91
C ARG A 22 -1.70 -8.62 10.55
N THR A 23 -2.98 -8.32 10.43
CA THR A 23 -3.73 -8.30 9.17
C THR A 23 -4.02 -6.84 8.78
N GLY A 24 -4.41 -6.61 7.53
CA GLY A 24 -4.71 -5.27 7.02
C GLY A 24 -3.50 -4.55 6.40
N ALA A 25 -3.59 -3.22 6.25
CA ALA A 25 -2.61 -2.43 5.51
C ALA A 25 -1.20 -2.53 6.12
N GLY A 26 -0.18 -2.73 5.28
CA GLY A 26 1.20 -2.89 5.71
C GLY A 26 1.54 -4.26 6.30
N ALA A 27 0.60 -5.19 6.40
CA ALA A 27 0.81 -6.46 7.10
C ALA A 27 1.92 -7.31 6.47
N SER A 28 1.88 -7.50 5.14
CA SER A 28 2.91 -8.23 4.40
C SER A 28 4.29 -7.56 4.47
N ALA A 29 4.35 -6.23 4.31
CA ALA A 29 5.58 -5.46 4.41
C ALA A 29 6.18 -5.52 5.83
N ASP A 30 5.37 -5.40 6.87
CA ASP A 30 5.82 -5.52 8.27
C ASP A 30 6.28 -6.96 8.59
N ALA A 31 5.63 -7.98 8.03
CA ALA A 31 6.08 -9.37 8.13
C ALA A 31 7.47 -9.56 7.49
N ARG A 32 7.71 -9.02 6.30
CA ARG A 32 9.04 -9.04 5.65
C ARG A 32 10.08 -8.26 6.45
N ALA A 33 9.71 -7.10 7.00
CA ALA A 33 10.60 -6.31 7.86
C ALA A 33 11.05 -7.09 9.10
N ARG A 34 10.14 -7.87 9.72
CA ARG A 34 10.46 -8.74 10.85
C ARG A 34 11.38 -9.90 10.45
N GLN A 35 11.10 -10.59 9.34
CA GLN A 35 11.92 -11.71 8.86
C GLN A 35 13.38 -11.30 8.60
N LEU A 36 13.60 -10.06 8.14
CA LEU A 36 14.94 -9.54 7.88
C LEU A 36 15.69 -9.08 9.13
N ARG A 37 15.00 -8.75 10.22
CA ARG A 37 15.58 -8.28 11.50
C ARG A 37 15.91 -9.44 12.45
N THR A 38 16.84 -10.29 12.02
CA THR A 38 17.42 -11.36 12.85
C THR A 38 18.23 -10.79 14.02
N LEU A 39 18.57 -11.62 15.01
CA LEU A 39 19.38 -11.20 16.17
C LEU A 39 20.71 -10.54 15.75
N ARG A 40 21.41 -11.13 14.77
CA ARG A 40 22.66 -10.57 14.23
C ARG A 40 22.47 -9.17 13.66
N VAL A 41 21.39 -8.93 12.92
CA VAL A 41 21.06 -7.61 12.35
C VAL A 41 20.76 -6.60 13.44
N ARG A 42 20.03 -7.00 14.50
CA ARG A 42 19.71 -6.13 15.63
C ARG A 42 20.94 -5.75 16.46
N LEU A 43 21.83 -6.70 16.70
CA LEU A 43 23.10 -6.45 17.39
C LEU A 43 23.99 -5.51 16.56
N ALA A 44 24.08 -5.72 15.24
CA ALA A 44 24.79 -4.82 14.35
C ALA A 44 24.20 -3.40 14.38
N ASP A 45 22.87 -3.26 14.29
CA ASP A 45 22.18 -1.95 14.39
C ASP A 45 22.47 -1.27 15.74
N ALA A 46 22.46 -2.02 16.86
CA ALA A 46 22.75 -1.49 18.20
C ALA A 46 24.20 -1.01 18.36
N LEU A 47 25.13 -1.60 17.62
CA LEU A 47 26.52 -1.16 17.52
C LEU A 47 26.74 -0.08 16.45
N GLY A 48 25.68 0.45 15.84
CA GLY A 48 25.75 1.46 14.77
C GLY A 48 26.16 0.92 13.40
N ILE A 49 26.27 -0.41 13.22
CA ILE A 49 26.70 -1.05 11.98
C ILE A 49 25.49 -1.28 11.06
N GLN A 50 25.40 -0.50 9.98
CA GLN A 50 24.32 -0.60 9.01
C GLN A 50 24.49 -1.79 8.06
N THR A 51 23.74 -2.87 8.30
CA THR A 51 23.75 -4.05 7.40
C THR A 51 22.79 -3.88 6.22
N ARG A 52 23.07 -4.55 5.08
CA ARG A 52 22.15 -4.58 3.92
C ARG A 52 20.75 -5.09 4.32
N ARG A 53 20.68 -6.13 5.17
CA ARG A 53 19.41 -6.68 5.68
C ARG A 53 18.69 -5.69 6.61
N GLY A 54 19.41 -4.98 7.46
CA GLY A 54 18.86 -3.92 8.32
C GLY A 54 18.24 -2.79 7.50
N GLN A 55 18.96 -2.29 6.49
CA GLN A 55 18.45 -1.28 5.56
C GLN A 55 17.21 -1.76 4.80
N GLN A 56 17.21 -3.01 4.32
CA GLN A 56 16.04 -3.59 3.65
C GLN A 56 14.85 -3.73 4.60
N ALA A 57 15.06 -4.16 5.84
CA ALA A 57 14.02 -4.22 6.85
C ALA A 57 13.45 -2.84 7.20
N ALA A 58 14.29 -1.81 7.26
CA ALA A 58 13.87 -0.44 7.46
C ALA A 58 12.99 0.07 6.31
N ARG A 59 13.34 -0.24 5.06
CA ARG A 59 12.53 0.10 3.88
C ARG A 59 11.15 -0.56 3.92
N TYR A 60 11.09 -1.86 4.24
CA TYR A 60 9.81 -2.56 4.39
C TYR A 60 8.96 -1.99 5.53
N ARG A 61 9.57 -1.65 6.66
CA ARG A 61 8.86 -1.01 7.78
C ARG A 61 8.30 0.36 7.40
N ALA A 62 9.09 1.17 6.70
CA ALA A 62 8.66 2.49 6.21
C ALA A 62 7.49 2.36 5.19
N GLY A 63 7.54 1.34 4.33
CA GLY A 63 6.44 0.97 3.43
C GLY A 63 5.16 0.64 4.19
N ALA A 64 5.24 -0.28 5.16
CA ALA A 64 4.11 -0.67 6.01
C ALA A 64 3.51 0.51 6.80
N GLU A 65 4.33 1.47 7.21
CA GLU A 65 3.84 2.70 7.84
C GLU A 65 3.11 3.61 6.85
N GLY A 66 3.61 3.71 5.61
CA GLY A 66 2.93 4.40 4.52
C GLY A 66 1.54 3.83 4.24
N GLU A 67 1.45 2.52 4.04
CA GLU A 67 0.18 1.83 3.80
C GLU A 67 -0.81 2.03 4.95
N ARG A 68 -0.35 2.02 6.21
CA ARG A 68 -1.20 2.31 7.37
C ARG A 68 -1.69 3.76 7.41
N ARG A 69 -0.83 4.73 7.06
CA ARG A 69 -1.27 6.13 6.94
C ARG A 69 -2.32 6.29 5.85
N THR A 70 -2.17 5.60 4.72
CA THR A 70 -3.18 5.57 3.67
C THR A 70 -4.48 4.94 4.16
N ALA A 71 -4.43 3.77 4.81
CA ALA A 71 -5.61 3.14 5.37
C ALA A 71 -6.36 4.05 6.36
N ALA A 72 -5.64 4.71 7.26
CA ALA A 72 -6.22 5.67 8.19
C ALA A 72 -6.90 6.85 7.46
N ARG A 73 -6.29 7.32 6.36
CA ARG A 73 -6.87 8.38 5.53
C ARG A 73 -8.15 7.96 4.82
N LEU A 74 -8.20 6.71 4.35
CA LEU A 74 -9.36 6.17 3.63
C LEU A 74 -10.47 5.66 4.56
N ALA A 75 -10.19 5.46 5.85
CA ALA A 75 -11.13 4.91 6.83
C ALA A 75 -12.51 5.62 6.89
N PRO A 76 -12.63 6.94 6.72
CA PRO A 76 -13.95 7.60 6.70
C PRO A 76 -14.90 7.06 5.63
N LEU A 77 -14.37 6.59 4.49
CA LEU A 77 -15.19 6.05 3.40
C LEU A 77 -15.95 4.79 3.80
N SER A 78 -15.46 4.02 4.77
CA SER A 78 -16.17 2.82 5.25
C SER A 78 -17.51 3.16 5.89
N ALA A 79 -17.62 4.31 6.58
CA ALA A 79 -18.89 4.79 7.12
C ALA A 79 -19.88 5.23 6.01
N GLU A 80 -19.36 5.51 4.81
CA GLU A 80 -20.14 5.88 3.62
C GLU A 80 -20.49 4.66 2.75
N GLY A 81 -20.31 3.44 3.26
CA GLY A 81 -20.64 2.19 2.56
C GLY A 81 -19.56 1.68 1.60
N TRP A 82 -18.37 2.27 1.59
CA TRP A 82 -17.26 1.75 0.80
C TRP A 82 -16.68 0.48 1.44
N THR A 83 -16.39 -0.51 0.60
CA THR A 83 -15.55 -1.64 1.00
C THR A 83 -14.10 -1.37 0.63
N ILE A 84 -13.20 -1.38 1.61
CA ILE A 84 -11.77 -1.22 1.38
C ILE A 84 -11.05 -2.51 1.80
N LEU A 85 -10.44 -3.18 0.84
CA LEU A 85 -9.64 -4.38 1.06
C LEU A 85 -8.15 -4.02 1.04
N HIS A 86 -7.42 -4.44 2.06
CA HIS A 86 -6.02 -4.06 2.27
C HIS A 86 -5.06 -5.24 2.09
N ASP A 87 -3.88 -5.04 1.50
CA ASP A 87 -2.84 -6.07 1.41
C ASP A 87 -3.34 -7.39 0.79
N ARG A 88 -3.81 -7.30 -0.46
CA ARG A 88 -4.43 -8.40 -1.22
C ARG A 88 -3.40 -9.09 -2.12
N ALA A 89 -3.37 -10.43 -2.12
CA ALA A 89 -2.48 -11.19 -3.00
C ALA A 89 -2.98 -11.17 -4.45
N LEU A 90 -2.05 -10.99 -5.39
CA LEU A 90 -2.32 -11.27 -6.80
C LEU A 90 -2.07 -12.77 -7.10
N PRO A 91 -2.93 -13.42 -7.91
CA PRO A 91 -2.88 -14.87 -8.12
C PRO A 91 -1.61 -15.36 -8.84
N THR A 92 -1.03 -14.54 -9.72
CA THR A 92 0.06 -14.96 -10.62
C THR A 92 1.44 -14.50 -10.16
N SER A 93 1.56 -13.79 -9.02
CA SER A 93 2.84 -13.18 -8.63
C SER A 93 3.08 -13.18 -7.11
N ARG A 94 4.30 -12.79 -6.73
CA ARG A 94 4.65 -12.48 -5.33
C ARG A 94 4.34 -11.03 -4.95
N ALA A 95 3.57 -10.32 -5.77
CA ALA A 95 3.11 -8.97 -5.49
C ALA A 95 1.78 -8.98 -4.75
N ASN A 96 1.55 -7.89 -4.03
CA ASN A 96 0.32 -7.57 -3.34
C ASN A 96 -0.24 -6.26 -3.88
N VAL A 97 -1.55 -6.08 -3.77
CA VAL A 97 -2.23 -4.80 -3.93
C VAL A 97 -2.45 -4.23 -2.55
N ASP A 98 -1.89 -3.05 -2.29
CA ASP A 98 -1.92 -2.45 -0.95
C ASP A 98 -3.36 -2.05 -0.56
N HIS A 99 -4.14 -1.53 -1.50
CA HIS A 99 -5.52 -1.11 -1.31
C HIS A 99 -6.38 -1.40 -2.55
N LEU A 100 -7.59 -1.91 -2.32
CA LEU A 100 -8.65 -2.01 -3.30
C LEU A 100 -9.92 -1.39 -2.72
N ALA A 101 -10.44 -0.36 -3.36
CA ALA A 101 -11.63 0.36 -2.91
C ALA A 101 -12.81 0.03 -3.83
N ILE A 102 -13.92 -0.42 -3.24
CA ILE A 102 -15.17 -0.71 -3.94
C ILE A 102 -16.20 0.26 -3.38
N SER A 103 -16.73 1.10 -4.26
CA SER A 103 -17.71 2.11 -3.90
C SER A 103 -19.12 1.52 -3.70
N PRO A 104 -20.03 2.23 -3.03
CA PRO A 104 -21.43 1.84 -2.91
C PRO A 104 -22.17 1.68 -4.25
N SER A 105 -21.67 2.27 -5.33
CA SER A 105 -22.23 2.11 -6.68
C SER A 105 -21.62 0.92 -7.45
N GLY A 106 -20.62 0.24 -6.88
CA GLY A 106 -19.93 -0.90 -7.48
C GLY A 106 -18.69 -0.52 -8.31
N ALA A 107 -18.33 0.75 -8.41
CA ALA A 107 -17.06 1.14 -9.04
C ALA A 107 -15.87 0.59 -8.23
N VAL A 108 -14.87 0.06 -8.94
CA VAL A 108 -13.63 -0.47 -8.35
C VAL A 108 -12.48 0.48 -8.65
N ILE A 109 -11.84 0.96 -7.61
CA ILE A 109 -10.68 1.85 -7.70
C ILE A 109 -9.51 1.13 -7.03
N LEU A 110 -8.31 1.25 -7.60
CA LEU A 110 -7.05 0.77 -7.02
C LEU A 110 -6.21 1.98 -6.60
N PRO A 111 -6.28 2.41 -5.33
CA PRO A 111 -5.45 3.48 -4.80
C PRO A 111 -4.03 2.97 -4.49
N ASP A 112 -3.04 3.64 -5.07
CA ASP A 112 -1.62 3.40 -4.79
C ASP A 112 -1.00 4.68 -4.23
N THR A 113 -0.44 4.61 -3.02
CA THR A 113 0.17 5.78 -2.40
C THR A 113 1.65 5.84 -2.67
N LYS A 114 2.12 6.96 -3.23
CA LYS A 114 3.54 7.25 -3.40
C LYS A 114 3.91 8.40 -2.48
N ARG A 115 4.87 8.16 -1.57
CA ARG A 115 5.43 9.20 -0.71
C ARG A 115 6.71 9.76 -1.30
N TRP A 116 6.67 10.97 -1.81
CA TRP A 116 7.82 11.65 -2.42
C TRP A 116 8.15 12.95 -1.70
N SER A 117 9.39 13.42 -1.85
CA SER A 117 9.86 14.63 -1.18
C SER A 117 9.03 15.84 -1.57
N SER A 118 8.61 16.61 -0.57
CA SER A 118 7.89 17.89 -0.76
C SER A 118 8.75 19.00 -1.36
N ARG A 119 10.07 18.82 -1.39
CA ARG A 119 11.02 19.79 -1.94
C ARG A 119 10.84 20.03 -3.44
N TYR A 120 10.35 19.03 -4.17
CA TYR A 120 10.20 19.12 -5.62
C TYR A 120 8.76 18.88 -6.04
N ARG A 121 8.31 19.70 -7.00
CA ARG A 121 6.97 19.64 -7.57
C ARG A 121 6.86 18.54 -8.63
N LEU A 122 5.69 17.94 -8.73
CA LEU A 122 5.29 17.08 -9.83
C LEU A 122 4.63 17.84 -10.95
N ARG A 123 5.02 17.50 -12.17
CA ARG A 123 4.47 18.04 -13.41
C ARG A 123 4.48 16.95 -14.48
N VAL A 124 3.50 16.99 -15.38
CA VAL A 124 3.55 16.24 -16.63
C VAL A 124 4.04 17.19 -17.72
N VAL A 125 5.09 16.79 -18.44
CA VAL A 125 5.67 17.54 -19.56
C VAL A 125 5.87 16.56 -20.70
N GLU A 126 5.25 16.81 -21.85
CA GLU A 126 5.36 15.96 -23.05
C GLU A 126 5.14 14.46 -22.75
N GLY A 127 4.09 14.14 -21.98
CA GLY A 127 3.78 12.76 -21.61
C GLY A 127 4.73 12.12 -20.58
N ARG A 128 5.61 12.89 -19.93
CA ARG A 128 6.52 12.40 -18.89
C ARG A 128 6.18 12.99 -17.53
N LEU A 129 6.16 12.16 -16.49
CA LEU A 129 6.04 12.62 -15.11
C LEU A 129 7.41 13.04 -14.58
N LEU A 130 7.56 14.33 -14.29
CA LEU A 130 8.79 14.88 -13.72
C LEU A 130 8.59 15.23 -12.25
N HIS A 131 9.55 14.84 -11.41
CA HIS A 131 9.70 15.31 -10.02
C HIS A 131 10.90 16.24 -9.97
N GLY A 132 10.65 17.55 -10.02
CA GLY A 132 11.68 18.54 -10.33
C GLY A 132 12.20 18.36 -11.76
N THR A 133 13.49 18.02 -11.90
CA THR A 133 14.13 17.73 -13.20
C THR A 133 14.22 16.25 -13.53
N ARG A 134 13.87 15.36 -12.58
CA ARG A 134 14.02 13.91 -12.76
C ARG A 134 12.75 13.33 -13.38
N ASP A 135 12.93 12.57 -14.46
CA ASP A 135 11.88 11.72 -15.01
C ASP A 135 11.61 10.52 -14.08
N VAL A 136 10.36 10.42 -13.64
CA VAL A 136 9.86 9.37 -12.75
C VAL A 136 8.66 8.64 -13.37
N THR A 137 8.43 8.79 -14.67
CA THR A 137 7.35 8.12 -15.43
C THR A 137 7.33 6.61 -15.19
N ASN A 138 8.52 6.01 -15.17
CA ASN A 138 8.69 4.58 -14.95
C ASN A 138 8.19 4.09 -13.58
N ARG A 139 8.05 4.99 -12.58
CA ARG A 139 7.54 4.67 -11.24
C ARG A 139 6.05 4.39 -11.21
N LEU A 140 5.32 4.79 -12.26
CA LEU A 140 3.89 4.51 -12.41
C LEU A 140 3.60 3.27 -13.28
N ARG A 141 4.61 2.55 -13.76
CA ARG A 141 4.36 1.33 -14.56
C ARG A 141 3.73 0.21 -13.75
N GLY A 142 4.06 0.09 -12.46
CA GLY A 142 3.55 -0.96 -11.56
C GLY A 142 2.03 -0.94 -11.44
N ILE A 143 1.45 0.24 -11.14
CA ILE A 143 0.01 0.38 -10.91
C ILE A 143 -0.82 -0.01 -12.14
N ARG A 144 -0.31 0.19 -13.36
CA ARG A 144 -1.00 -0.25 -14.59
C ARG A 144 -1.13 -1.76 -14.65
N HIS A 145 -0.03 -2.46 -14.39
CA HIS A 145 0.01 -3.91 -14.43
C HIS A 145 -0.87 -4.51 -13.32
N GLU A 146 -0.79 -3.95 -12.12
CA GLU A 146 -1.63 -4.36 -10.98
C GLU A 146 -3.11 -4.13 -11.30
N THR A 147 -3.47 -2.95 -11.81
CA THR A 147 -4.84 -2.60 -12.18
C THR A 147 -5.39 -3.54 -13.26
N ALA A 148 -4.61 -3.81 -14.31
CA ALA A 148 -5.00 -4.73 -15.37
C ALA A 148 -5.19 -6.16 -14.83
N THR A 149 -4.30 -6.62 -13.94
CA THR A 149 -4.41 -7.95 -13.32
C THR A 149 -5.67 -8.05 -12.47
N VAL A 150 -5.95 -7.06 -11.63
CA VAL A 150 -7.17 -7.03 -10.80
C VAL A 150 -8.41 -6.97 -11.68
N SER A 151 -8.39 -6.16 -12.74
CA SER A 151 -9.51 -6.04 -13.69
C SER A 151 -9.82 -7.38 -14.35
N THR A 152 -8.81 -8.11 -14.82
CA THR A 152 -8.97 -9.45 -15.39
C THR A 152 -9.51 -10.45 -14.37
N VAL A 153 -8.97 -10.45 -13.14
CA VAL A 153 -9.39 -11.39 -12.09
C VAL A 153 -10.84 -11.18 -11.67
N LEU A 154 -11.26 -9.91 -11.54
CA LEU A 154 -12.63 -9.58 -11.12
C LEU A 154 -13.63 -9.58 -12.29
N GLY A 155 -13.14 -9.46 -13.53
CA GLY A 155 -13.97 -9.33 -14.72
C GLY A 155 -14.75 -8.01 -14.75
N VAL A 156 -14.18 -6.93 -14.18
CA VAL A 156 -14.75 -5.58 -14.17
C VAL A 156 -13.66 -4.54 -14.43
N HIS A 157 -14.05 -3.36 -14.88
CA HIS A 157 -13.15 -2.22 -15.01
C HIS A 157 -12.65 -1.78 -13.63
N VAL A 158 -11.34 -1.55 -13.53
CA VAL A 158 -10.69 -1.03 -12.33
C VAL A 158 -10.00 0.27 -12.69
N THR A 159 -10.31 1.34 -11.95
CA THR A 159 -9.71 2.65 -12.15
C THR A 159 -8.44 2.80 -11.32
N PRO A 160 -7.27 3.08 -11.93
CA PRO A 160 -6.05 3.34 -11.18
C PRO A 160 -6.07 4.76 -10.59
N LEU A 161 -5.68 4.90 -9.32
CA LEU A 161 -5.54 6.19 -8.65
C LEU A 161 -4.21 6.25 -7.92
N VAL A 162 -3.39 7.25 -8.22
CA VAL A 162 -2.16 7.52 -7.48
C VAL A 162 -2.41 8.63 -6.47
N ILE A 163 -2.16 8.32 -5.21
CA ILE A 163 -2.23 9.24 -4.07
C ILE A 163 -0.80 9.70 -3.78
N MET A 164 -0.52 10.98 -3.99
CA MET A 164 0.80 11.56 -3.73
C MET A 164 0.87 12.15 -2.32
N ASP A 165 1.70 11.55 -1.47
CA ASP A 165 1.96 12.01 -0.12
C ASP A 165 3.28 12.81 -0.09
N GLY A 166 3.17 14.14 0.05
CA GLY A 166 4.31 15.05 0.23
C GLY A 166 4.64 15.93 -0.97
N ALA A 167 4.83 15.37 -2.17
CA ALA A 167 5.23 16.18 -3.34
C ALA A 167 4.08 17.09 -3.81
N PRO A 168 4.27 18.42 -3.92
CA PRO A 168 3.28 19.31 -4.50
C PRO A 168 2.96 18.93 -5.94
N ILE A 169 1.68 18.97 -6.31
CA ILE A 169 1.24 18.67 -7.67
C ILE A 169 0.96 19.98 -8.42
N ALA A 170 1.56 20.17 -9.60
CA ALA A 170 1.23 21.30 -10.47
C ALA A 170 -0.25 21.23 -10.89
N GLY A 171 -1.00 22.31 -10.69
CA GLY A 171 -2.44 22.36 -10.98
C GLY A 171 -3.33 21.58 -10.00
N GLY A 172 -2.78 21.01 -8.92
CA GLY A 172 -3.55 20.30 -7.89
C GLY A 172 -3.95 18.87 -8.24
N GLU A 173 -3.90 18.49 -9.52
CA GLU A 173 -4.13 17.13 -10.02
C GLU A 173 -3.36 16.96 -11.33
N LEU A 174 -2.89 15.74 -11.61
CA LEU A 174 -2.31 15.37 -12.90
C LEU A 174 -2.99 14.12 -13.44
N VAL A 175 -2.99 13.99 -14.75
CA VAL A 175 -3.37 12.75 -15.43
C VAL A 175 -2.21 12.33 -16.33
N LEU A 176 -1.81 11.07 -16.24
CA LEU A 176 -0.81 10.49 -17.12
C LEU A 176 -1.27 9.13 -17.62
N ASP A 177 -1.47 9.02 -18.94
CA ASP A 177 -1.89 7.79 -19.62
C ASP A 177 -3.18 7.18 -19.00
N GLY A 178 -4.09 8.02 -18.48
CA GLY A 178 -5.31 7.58 -17.79
C GLY A 178 -5.16 7.24 -16.30
N ILE A 179 -3.97 7.40 -15.71
CA ILE A 179 -3.78 7.37 -14.25
C ILE A 179 -3.97 8.78 -13.72
N ARG A 180 -4.92 8.92 -12.80
CA ARG A 180 -5.13 10.15 -12.05
C ARG A 180 -4.18 10.22 -10.85
N ILE A 181 -3.48 11.34 -10.68
CA ILE A 181 -2.49 11.57 -9.62
C ILE A 181 -2.95 12.77 -8.80
N VAL A 182 -3.24 12.54 -7.52
CA VAL A 182 -3.88 13.54 -6.64
C VAL A 182 -3.10 13.69 -5.35
N PRO A 183 -3.09 14.88 -4.72
CA PRO A 183 -2.45 15.06 -3.44
C PRO A 183 -3.25 14.28 -2.39
N ALA A 184 -2.54 13.80 -1.37
CA ALA A 184 -3.12 12.81 -0.50
C ALA A 184 -4.31 13.34 0.31
N ASP A 185 -4.36 14.63 0.65
CA ASP A 185 -5.48 15.29 1.34
C ASP A 185 -6.78 15.31 0.50
N ARG A 186 -6.67 15.20 -0.83
CA ARG A 186 -7.80 15.11 -1.77
C ARG A 186 -8.27 13.68 -2.06
N ALA A 187 -7.60 12.67 -1.52
CA ALA A 187 -7.85 11.27 -1.87
C ALA A 187 -9.31 10.83 -1.69
N CYS A 188 -9.92 11.12 -0.53
CA CYS A 188 -11.30 10.73 -0.24
C CYS A 188 -12.30 11.42 -1.16
N ASP A 189 -12.10 12.71 -1.45
CA ASP A 189 -13.02 13.44 -2.33
C ASP A 189 -12.95 12.93 -3.78
N VAL A 190 -11.75 12.60 -4.25
CA VAL A 190 -11.55 12.02 -5.58
C VAL A 190 -12.16 10.62 -5.64
N LEU A 191 -11.98 9.80 -4.60
CA LEU A 191 -12.64 8.50 -4.50
C LEU A 191 -14.15 8.64 -4.52
N ARG A 192 -14.74 9.55 -3.73
CA ARG A 192 -16.18 9.83 -3.76
C ARG A 192 -16.65 10.21 -5.16
N ALA A 193 -15.91 11.06 -5.87
CA ALA A 193 -16.25 11.46 -7.23
C ALA A 193 -16.22 10.26 -8.20
N LEU A 194 -15.17 9.44 -8.16
CA LEU A 194 -15.05 8.23 -8.98
C LEU A 194 -16.13 7.20 -8.64
N GLY A 195 -16.46 7.06 -7.35
CA GLY A 195 -17.47 6.14 -6.85
C GLY A 195 -18.92 6.52 -7.15
N ARG A 196 -19.18 7.67 -7.78
CA ARG A 196 -20.52 8.01 -8.30
C ARG A 196 -20.81 7.35 -9.65
N ILE A 197 -19.77 6.94 -10.37
CA ILE A 197 -19.92 6.25 -11.65
C ILE A 197 -20.44 4.84 -11.34
N PRO A 198 -21.60 4.43 -11.88
CA PRO A 198 -22.14 3.09 -11.64
C PRO A 198 -21.13 2.01 -12.03
N GLY A 199 -20.93 1.06 -11.12
CA GLY A 199 -20.15 -0.14 -11.38
C GLY A 199 -20.86 -1.12 -12.30
N GLN A 200 -20.11 -2.14 -12.73
CA GLN A 200 -20.62 -3.19 -13.62
C GLN A 200 -21.31 -4.34 -12.88
N ARG A 201 -21.19 -4.41 -11.54
CA ARG A 201 -21.74 -5.47 -10.69
C ARG A 201 -22.24 -4.90 -9.36
N GLN A 202 -23.10 -5.68 -8.71
CA GLN A 202 -23.57 -5.37 -7.36
C GLN A 202 -22.38 -5.27 -6.38
N PRO A 203 -22.30 -4.21 -5.55
CA PRO A 203 -21.14 -3.96 -4.69
C PRO A 203 -20.84 -5.10 -3.71
N ALA A 204 -21.88 -5.70 -3.12
CA ALA A 204 -21.73 -6.78 -2.15
C ALA A 204 -21.13 -8.04 -2.76
N ASP A 205 -21.65 -8.47 -3.92
CA ASP A 205 -21.13 -9.62 -4.67
C ASP A 205 -19.69 -9.38 -5.11
N LEU A 206 -19.39 -8.16 -5.58
CA LEU A 206 -18.06 -7.77 -6.02
C LEU A 206 -17.06 -7.76 -4.88
N ALA A 207 -17.45 -7.26 -3.70
CA ALA A 207 -16.64 -7.29 -2.49
C ALA A 207 -16.35 -8.73 -2.04
N GLN A 208 -17.36 -9.61 -2.02
CA GLN A 208 -17.17 -11.01 -1.67
C GLN A 208 -16.27 -11.74 -2.68
N GLN A 209 -16.50 -11.52 -3.98
CA GLN A 209 -15.68 -12.08 -5.04
C GLN A 209 -14.24 -11.59 -4.93
N ALA A 210 -14.02 -10.28 -4.69
CA ALA A 210 -12.69 -9.72 -4.53
C ALA A 210 -11.97 -10.31 -3.32
N ALA A 211 -12.64 -10.44 -2.17
CA ALA A 211 -12.05 -11.06 -0.97
C ALA A 211 -11.66 -12.54 -1.19
N ARG A 212 -12.42 -13.27 -2.03
CA ARG A 212 -12.14 -14.68 -2.36
C ARG A 212 -11.00 -14.83 -3.35
N LEU A 213 -11.04 -14.09 -4.46
CA LEU A 213 -10.09 -14.22 -5.56
C LEU A 213 -8.76 -13.50 -5.28
N LEU A 214 -8.80 -12.48 -4.42
CA LEU A 214 -7.65 -11.72 -3.96
C LEU A 214 -7.58 -11.84 -2.42
N PRO A 215 -7.16 -12.99 -1.89
CA PRO A 215 -7.09 -13.22 -0.45
C PRO A 215 -6.07 -12.31 0.23
N GLU A 216 -6.10 -12.20 1.56
CA GLU A 216 -5.06 -11.44 2.28
C GLU A 216 -3.68 -12.06 1.99
N TYR A 217 -2.69 -11.22 1.69
CA TYR A 217 -1.36 -11.70 1.31
C TYR A 217 -0.72 -12.57 2.39
N THR A 218 -0.93 -12.22 3.66
CA THR A 218 -0.43 -12.99 4.81
C THR A 218 -1.14 -14.34 5.00
N ARG A 219 -2.35 -14.54 4.47
CA ARG A 219 -3.07 -15.82 4.50
C ARG A 219 -2.71 -16.69 3.30
N ALA A 220 -2.57 -16.11 2.11
CA ALA A 220 -2.20 -16.82 0.89
C ALA A 220 -0.77 -17.42 0.91
N ARG A 221 0.03 -17.06 1.91
CA ARG A 221 1.44 -17.47 2.06
C ARG A 221 1.68 -18.36 3.28
N ARG A 222 0.62 -18.83 3.96
CA ARG A 222 0.70 -19.93 4.92
C ARG A 222 0.58 -21.25 4.19
#